data_AF-A0AAJ7BTY1-F1
#
_entry.id   AF-A0AAJ7BTY1-F1
#
_cell.length_a   1.000
_cell.length_b   1.000
_cell.length_c   1.000
_cell.angle_alpha   90.00
_cell.angle_beta   90.00
_cell.angle_gamma   90.00
#
_symmetry.space_group_name_H-M   'P 1'
#
loop_
_entity.id
_entity.type
_entity.pdbx_description
1 polymer ?
#
loop_
_entity_poly.entity_id
_entity_poly.type
_entity_poly.pdbx_seq_one_letter_code
_entity_poly.pdbx_strand_id
1 'polypeptide(L)'
;MASILLSPSMSAKLKTRDCANRIKHGSPKLQEVLRQRCREEMRKKRGQLFNKRRIGLDDNPANLQETLTEIVRKEFNTLHTSDWQIDDPSTTVEDILDSDEALELEGEIIAETEQWILGEYERWSRNEEDMLALIAEESFKDVICPICQRSSLTEIPEFIACLACGLSLPARVSITDLGKIIINNVEAHSARCDEPSCFAVIPENNNISLYLMCQICSTFELLL
;
A
#
# COMPACT_ATOMS: atom_id res chain seq x y z
N MET A 1 58.01 -19.84 -37.83
CA MET A 1 57.59 -18.93 -36.75
C MET A 1 58.58 -19.09 -35.61
N ALA A 2 59.33 -18.04 -35.25
CA ALA A 2 60.40 -18.13 -34.26
C ALA A 2 59.81 -18.20 -32.85
N SER A 3 60.11 -19.27 -32.12
CA SER A 3 59.81 -19.43 -30.70
C SER A 3 60.73 -18.52 -29.88
N ILE A 4 60.20 -17.40 -29.40
CA ILE A 4 60.94 -16.48 -28.52
C ILE A 4 61.12 -17.18 -27.17
N LEU A 5 62.33 -17.64 -26.89
CA LEU A 5 62.70 -18.19 -25.58
C LEU A 5 62.82 -17.03 -24.59
N LEU A 6 61.78 -16.82 -23.79
CA LEU A 6 61.79 -15.86 -22.70
C LEU A 6 62.67 -16.36 -21.55
N SER A 7 63.50 -15.49 -20.98
CA SER A 7 64.28 -15.84 -19.80
C SER A 7 63.36 -16.17 -18.62
N PRO A 8 63.76 -17.09 -17.72
CA PRO A 8 62.92 -17.50 -16.58
C PRO A 8 62.42 -16.31 -15.75
N SER A 9 63.27 -15.29 -15.57
CA SER A 9 62.94 -14.05 -14.85
C SER A 9 61.86 -13.21 -15.55
N MET A 10 61.93 -13.06 -16.88
CA MET A 10 60.92 -12.31 -17.62
C MET A 10 59.59 -13.06 -17.69
N SER A 11 59.63 -14.39 -17.79
CA SER A 11 58.43 -15.22 -17.73
C SER A 11 57.71 -15.09 -16.38
N ALA A 12 58.45 -15.01 -15.27
CA ALA A 12 57.89 -14.83 -13.93
C ALA A 12 57.23 -13.46 -13.79
N LYS A 13 57.89 -12.38 -14.26
CA LYS A 13 57.34 -11.03 -14.23
C LYS A 13 56.06 -10.89 -15.05
N LEU A 14 55.99 -11.53 -16.22
CA LEU A 14 54.78 -11.54 -17.04
C LEU A 14 53.64 -12.29 -16.33
N LYS A 15 53.91 -13.45 -15.73
CA LYS A 15 52.92 -14.20 -14.93
C LYS A 15 52.40 -13.38 -13.74
N THR A 16 53.28 -12.69 -13.02
CA THR A 16 52.88 -11.82 -11.90
C THR A 16 51.99 -10.67 -12.37
N ARG A 17 52.33 -10.05 -13.50
CA ARG A 17 51.53 -8.97 -14.09
C ARG A 17 50.17 -9.46 -14.55
N ASP A 18 50.11 -10.62 -15.20
CA ASP A 18 48.86 -11.19 -15.69
C ASP A 18 47.97 -11.64 -14.53
N CYS A 19 48.54 -12.15 -13.44
CA CYS A 19 47.80 -12.46 -12.19
C CYS A 19 47.24 -11.18 -11.55
N ALA A 20 48.04 -10.12 -11.42
CA ALA A 20 47.59 -8.82 -10.92
C ALA A 20 46.50 -8.19 -11.79
N ASN A 21 46.60 -8.33 -13.11
CA ASN A 21 45.57 -7.87 -14.05
C ASN A 21 44.27 -8.70 -13.94
N ARG A 22 44.35 -10.02 -13.70
CA ARG A 22 43.15 -10.84 -13.42
C ARG A 22 42.51 -10.48 -12.08
N ILE A 23 43.27 -10.08 -11.07
CA ILE A 23 42.73 -9.59 -9.80
C ILE A 23 42.07 -8.21 -9.97
N LYS A 24 42.66 -7.32 -10.78
CA LYS A 24 42.15 -5.95 -11.02
C LYS A 24 41.03 -5.85 -12.04
N HIS A 25 41.01 -6.72 -13.05
CA HIS A 25 40.10 -6.66 -14.19
C HIS A 25 39.38 -7.99 -14.48
N GLY A 26 39.50 -8.98 -13.59
CA GLY A 26 38.74 -10.22 -13.69
C GLY A 26 37.24 -10.02 -13.51
N SER A 27 36.47 -11.02 -13.93
CA SER A 27 35.02 -11.13 -13.71
C SER A 27 34.61 -10.64 -12.33
N PRO A 28 33.41 -10.04 -12.17
CA PRO A 28 32.93 -9.59 -10.86
C PRO A 28 33.18 -10.71 -9.85
N LYS A 29 33.83 -10.35 -8.73
CA LYS A 29 34.16 -11.29 -7.67
C LYS A 29 32.92 -12.16 -7.44
N LEU A 30 33.08 -13.48 -7.39
CA LEU A 30 31.96 -14.41 -7.23
C LEU A 30 31.02 -13.95 -6.10
N GLN A 31 31.59 -13.40 -5.04
CA GLN A 31 30.96 -12.70 -3.92
C GLN A 31 29.99 -11.57 -4.35
N GLU A 32 30.36 -10.71 -5.29
CA GLU A 32 29.52 -9.60 -5.77
C GLU A 32 28.36 -10.10 -6.64
N VAL A 33 28.61 -11.14 -7.44
CA VAL A 33 27.54 -11.82 -8.21
C VAL A 33 26.55 -12.48 -7.26
N LEU A 34 27.04 -13.09 -6.17
CA LEU A 34 26.24 -13.67 -5.10
C LEU A 34 25.40 -12.63 -4.37
N ARG A 35 26.00 -11.49 -4.00
CA ARG A 35 25.30 -10.36 -3.37
C ARG A 35 24.16 -9.85 -4.23
N GLN A 36 24.44 -9.63 -5.52
CA GLN A 36 23.43 -9.12 -6.45
C GLN A 36 22.28 -10.12 -6.66
N ARG A 37 22.58 -11.41 -6.83
CA ARG A 37 21.55 -12.46 -6.96
C ARG A 37 20.68 -12.57 -5.71
N CYS A 38 21.29 -12.53 -4.52
CA CYS A 38 20.56 -12.54 -3.26
C CYS A 38 19.57 -11.36 -3.19
N ARG A 39 20.03 -10.14 -3.47
CA ARG A 39 19.19 -8.93 -3.48
C ARG A 39 18.01 -9.07 -4.45
N GLU A 40 18.26 -9.59 -5.65
CA GLU A 40 17.22 -9.79 -6.68
C GLU A 40 16.19 -10.85 -6.29
N GLU A 41 16.62 -12.02 -5.83
CA GLU A 41 15.72 -13.08 -5.37
C GLU A 41 14.89 -12.63 -4.17
N MET A 42 15.52 -11.91 -3.24
CA MET A 42 14.83 -11.31 -2.10
C MET A 42 13.77 -10.31 -2.54
N ARG A 43 14.06 -9.41 -3.49
CA ARG A 43 13.04 -8.47 -4.01
C ARG A 43 11.87 -9.21 -4.66
N LYS A 44 12.15 -10.26 -5.44
CA LYS A 44 11.13 -11.06 -6.13
C LYS A 44 10.21 -11.80 -5.15
N LYS A 45 10.78 -12.49 -4.16
CA LYS A 45 10.00 -13.24 -3.15
C LYS A 45 9.16 -12.31 -2.27
N ARG A 46 9.71 -11.16 -1.87
CA ARG A 46 8.97 -10.08 -1.18
C ARG A 46 7.79 -9.59 -2.01
N GLY A 47 8.03 -9.19 -3.26
CA GLY A 47 6.97 -8.73 -4.15
C GLY A 47 5.86 -9.78 -4.38
N GLN A 48 6.22 -11.06 -4.43
CA GLN A 48 5.24 -12.15 -4.54
C GLN A 48 4.38 -12.28 -3.27
N LEU A 49 5.00 -12.22 -2.08
CA LEU A 49 4.28 -12.33 -0.80
C LEU A 49 3.32 -11.15 -0.59
N PHE A 50 3.78 -9.92 -0.85
CA PHE A 50 2.94 -8.73 -0.77
C PHE A 50 1.77 -8.77 -1.77
N ASN A 51 2.00 -9.20 -3.01
CA ASN A 51 0.92 -9.32 -3.99
C ASN A 51 -0.11 -10.40 -3.61
N LYS A 52 0.32 -11.54 -3.06
CA LYS A 52 -0.61 -12.58 -2.57
C LYS A 52 -1.50 -12.04 -1.46
N ARG A 53 -0.95 -11.31 -0.50
CA ARG A 53 -1.72 -10.72 0.59
C ARG A 53 -2.68 -9.64 0.12
N ARG A 54 -2.25 -8.77 -0.80
CA ARG A 54 -3.11 -7.74 -1.41
C ARG A 54 -4.33 -8.32 -2.13
N ILE A 55 -4.20 -9.50 -2.73
CA ILE A 55 -5.28 -10.18 -3.45
C ILE A 55 -6.11 -11.08 -2.51
N GLY A 56 -5.77 -11.17 -1.22
CA GLY A 56 -6.47 -12.02 -0.26
C GLY A 56 -6.25 -13.51 -0.48
N LEU A 57 -5.10 -13.90 -1.06
CA LEU A 57 -4.73 -15.30 -1.33
C LEU A 57 -3.86 -15.92 -0.22
N ASP A 58 -3.67 -15.22 0.91
CA ASP A 58 -2.85 -15.65 2.03
C ASP A 58 -3.61 -15.48 3.35
N ASP A 59 -4.11 -16.59 3.89
CA ASP A 59 -4.93 -16.66 5.11
C ASP A 59 -4.09 -16.74 6.40
N ASN A 60 -2.75 -16.73 6.31
CA ASN A 60 -1.90 -16.92 7.48
C ASN A 60 -1.68 -15.58 8.24
N PRO A 61 -2.06 -15.49 9.53
CA PRO A 61 -1.88 -14.28 10.35
C PRO A 61 -0.46 -14.11 10.90
N ALA A 62 0.51 -14.95 10.52
CA ALA A 62 1.89 -14.87 10.99
C ALA A 62 2.48 -13.46 10.76
N ASN A 63 3.35 -13.03 11.68
CA ASN A 63 3.99 -11.74 11.62
C ASN A 63 4.75 -11.63 10.29
N LEU A 64 4.35 -10.66 9.46
CA LEU A 64 4.97 -10.38 8.17
C LEU A 64 6.49 -10.23 8.31
N GLN A 65 6.91 -9.55 9.37
CA GLN A 65 8.32 -9.35 9.69
C GLN A 65 9.04 -10.67 9.97
N GLU A 66 8.41 -11.59 10.72
CA GLU A 66 8.97 -12.92 11.01
C GLU A 66 9.08 -13.76 9.74
N THR A 67 8.02 -13.79 8.93
CA THR A 67 8.02 -14.52 7.64
C THR A 67 9.07 -13.97 6.69
N LEU A 68 9.21 -12.64 6.60
CA LEU A 68 10.24 -12.00 5.80
C LEU A 68 11.65 -12.31 6.32
N THR A 69 11.85 -12.27 7.64
CA THR A 69 13.14 -12.59 8.27
C THR A 69 13.52 -14.07 8.08
N GLU A 70 12.56 -14.98 8.15
CA GLU A 70 12.77 -16.40 7.87
C GLU A 70 13.13 -16.65 6.40
N ILE A 71 12.48 -15.93 5.47
CA ILE A 71 12.85 -15.97 4.06
C ILE A 71 14.28 -15.46 3.87
N VAL A 72 14.65 -14.31 4.46
CA VAL A 72 16.04 -13.78 4.42
C VAL A 72 17.03 -14.85 4.87
N ARG A 73 16.82 -15.42 6.07
CA ARG A 73 17.73 -16.41 6.66
C ARG A 73 17.83 -17.68 5.83
N LYS A 74 16.71 -18.19 5.31
CA LYS A 74 16.69 -19.43 4.53
C LYS A 74 17.40 -19.28 3.18
N GLU A 75 17.19 -18.17 2.48
CA GLU A 75 17.85 -17.90 1.21
C GLU A 75 19.35 -17.65 1.39
N PHE A 76 19.73 -16.91 2.44
CA PHE A 76 21.13 -16.68 2.78
C PHE A 76 21.86 -17.99 3.10
N ASN A 77 21.25 -18.87 3.89
CA ASN A 77 21.80 -20.20 4.19
C ASN A 77 21.88 -21.10 2.94
N THR A 78 20.94 -20.98 2.00
CA THR A 78 20.95 -21.76 0.74
C THR A 78 22.11 -21.35 -0.16
N LEU A 79 22.42 -20.05 -0.21
CA LEU A 79 23.58 -19.54 -0.97
C LEU A 79 24.92 -19.94 -0.33
N HIS A 80 24.97 -20.03 1.00
CA HIS A 80 26.13 -20.52 1.73
C HIS A 80 26.36 -22.03 1.54
N THR A 81 25.29 -22.81 1.39
CA THR A 81 25.35 -24.29 1.30
C THR A 81 25.29 -24.84 -0.12
N SER A 82 25.03 -23.99 -1.13
CA SER A 82 25.12 -24.42 -2.53
C SER A 82 26.54 -24.93 -2.82
N ASP A 83 26.64 -26.22 -3.14
CA ASP A 83 27.82 -26.85 -3.73
C ASP A 83 28.14 -26.11 -5.03
N TRP A 84 28.94 -25.06 -4.93
CA TRP A 84 29.63 -24.53 -6.09
C TRP A 84 30.56 -25.65 -6.53
N GLN A 85 30.22 -26.35 -7.61
CA GLN A 85 31.20 -27.13 -8.36
C GLN A 85 32.25 -26.15 -8.88
N ILE A 86 33.21 -25.85 -8.02
CA ILE A 86 34.41 -25.10 -8.36
C ILE A 86 35.33 -26.12 -9.02
N ASP A 87 35.32 -26.15 -10.35
CA ASP A 87 36.21 -27.01 -11.16
C ASP A 87 37.71 -26.62 -11.05
N ASP A 88 38.08 -25.68 -10.17
CA ASP A 88 39.44 -25.19 -9.99
C ASP A 88 39.99 -25.46 -8.56
N PRO A 89 40.96 -26.37 -8.40
CA PRO A 89 41.57 -26.73 -7.11
C PRO A 89 42.31 -25.57 -6.40
N SER A 90 42.45 -24.42 -7.06
CA SER A 90 43.13 -23.23 -6.52
C SER A 90 42.21 -22.31 -5.69
N THR A 91 40.90 -22.52 -5.68
CA THR A 91 39.99 -21.67 -4.90
C THR A 91 39.83 -22.30 -3.52
N THR A 92 40.72 -21.95 -2.60
CA THR A 92 40.53 -22.32 -1.19
C THR A 92 39.20 -21.72 -0.73
N VAL A 93 38.39 -22.55 -0.07
CA VAL A 93 37.05 -22.29 0.48
C VAL A 93 37.12 -21.26 1.64
N GLU A 94 38.19 -20.48 1.74
CA GLU A 94 38.47 -19.53 2.81
C GLU A 94 37.81 -18.16 2.62
N ASP A 95 37.05 -17.96 1.54
CA ASP A 95 36.50 -16.64 1.16
C ASP A 95 34.96 -16.63 1.09
N ILE A 96 34.30 -17.48 1.90
CA ILE A 96 32.88 -17.35 2.21
C ILE A 96 32.79 -16.29 3.30
N LEU A 97 32.53 -15.03 2.92
CA LEU A 97 32.19 -13.86 3.75
C LEU A 97 32.65 -13.93 5.22
N ASP A 98 33.58 -13.04 5.62
CA ASP A 98 33.88 -12.83 7.03
C ASP A 98 32.58 -12.56 7.82
N SER A 99 32.48 -13.12 9.02
CA SER A 99 31.22 -13.15 9.79
C SER A 99 30.66 -11.75 10.04
N ASP A 100 31.54 -10.75 10.15
CA ASP A 100 31.16 -9.35 10.32
C ASP A 100 30.62 -8.73 9.01
N GLU A 101 31.20 -9.07 7.85
CA GLU A 101 30.69 -8.62 6.54
C GLU A 101 29.30 -9.21 6.22
N ALA A 102 29.02 -10.42 6.69
CA ALA A 102 27.70 -11.05 6.55
C ALA A 102 26.64 -10.34 7.39
N LEU A 103 26.97 -9.94 8.62
CA LEU A 103 26.07 -9.20 9.52
C LEU A 103 25.79 -7.79 9.03
N GLU A 104 26.80 -7.09 8.50
CA GLU A 104 26.62 -5.77 7.88
C GLU A 104 25.68 -5.83 6.67
N LEU A 105 25.83 -6.87 5.83
CA LEU A 105 24.96 -7.08 4.67
C LEU A 105 23.52 -7.43 5.07
N GLU A 106 23.33 -8.26 6.10
CA GLU A 106 22.01 -8.56 6.65
C GLU A 106 21.34 -7.27 7.16
N GLY A 107 22.07 -6.43 7.89
CA GLY A 107 21.61 -5.12 8.37
C GLY A 107 21.20 -4.17 7.24
N GLU A 108 22.01 -4.07 6.17
CA GLU A 108 21.68 -3.26 4.99
C GLU A 108 20.39 -3.75 4.31
N ILE A 109 20.23 -5.07 4.14
CA ILE A 109 19.04 -5.67 3.53
C ILE A 109 17.80 -5.44 4.39
N ILE A 110 17.93 -5.52 5.72
CA ILE A 110 16.83 -5.22 6.65
C ILE A 110 16.42 -3.75 6.53
N ALA A 111 17.39 -2.82 6.53
CA ALA A 111 17.10 -1.39 6.40
C ALA A 111 16.44 -1.04 5.06
N GLU A 112 16.92 -1.59 3.93
CA GLU A 112 16.27 -1.44 2.61
C GLU A 112 14.83 -2.01 2.65
N THR A 113 14.63 -3.11 3.38
CA THR A 113 13.31 -3.73 3.54
C THR A 113 12.37 -2.84 4.33
N GLU A 114 12.79 -2.31 5.47
CA GLU A 114 11.97 -1.42 6.30
C GLU A 114 11.55 -0.17 5.52
N GLN A 115 12.48 0.47 4.81
CA GLN A 115 12.19 1.63 3.97
C GLN A 115 11.18 1.29 2.85
N TRP A 116 11.35 0.13 2.21
CA TRP A 116 10.44 -0.32 1.17
C TRP A 116 9.02 -0.61 1.72
N ILE A 117 8.92 -1.26 2.89
CA ILE A 117 7.64 -1.54 3.55
C ILE A 117 6.91 -0.24 3.88
N LEU A 118 7.62 0.75 4.45
CA LEU A 118 7.05 2.06 4.76
C LEU A 118 6.55 2.76 3.50
N GLY A 119 7.38 2.81 2.45
CA GLY A 119 6.97 3.44 1.18
C GLY A 119 5.79 2.74 0.51
N GLU A 120 5.64 1.43 0.69
CA GLU A 120 4.51 0.69 0.15
C GLU A 120 3.23 0.88 0.97
N TYR A 121 3.35 1.00 2.30
CA TYR A 121 2.25 1.39 3.16
C TYR A 121 1.75 2.81 2.83
N GLU A 122 2.67 3.76 2.66
CA GLU A 122 2.32 5.13 2.27
C GLU A 122 1.62 5.20 0.90
N ARG A 123 2.07 4.41 -0.08
CA ARG A 123 1.40 4.33 -1.40
C ARG A 123 -0.01 3.74 -1.29
N TRP A 124 -0.20 2.71 -0.47
CA TRP A 124 -1.53 2.15 -0.25
C TRP A 124 -2.44 3.16 0.46
N SER A 125 -1.98 3.80 1.54
CA SER A 125 -2.75 4.84 2.24
C SER A 125 -3.20 5.94 1.29
N ARG A 126 -2.28 6.44 0.45
CA ARG A 126 -2.61 7.46 -0.56
C ARG A 126 -3.65 6.97 -1.57
N ASN A 127 -3.52 5.74 -2.06
CA ASN A 127 -4.49 5.17 -2.99
C ASN A 127 -5.88 4.97 -2.34
N GLU A 128 -5.92 4.63 -1.05
CA GLU A 128 -7.18 4.54 -0.29
C GLU A 128 -7.80 5.93 -0.13
N GLU A 129 -7.01 6.94 0.25
CA GLU A 129 -7.45 8.34 0.32
C GLU A 129 -7.96 8.85 -1.03
N ASP A 130 -7.26 8.58 -2.12
CA ASP A 130 -7.66 8.96 -3.48
C ASP A 130 -8.97 8.28 -3.90
N MET A 131 -9.15 6.99 -3.55
CA MET A 131 -10.40 6.27 -3.81
C MET A 131 -11.56 6.86 -3.01
N LEU A 132 -11.35 7.15 -1.72
CA LEU A 132 -12.36 7.77 -0.87
C LEU A 132 -12.71 9.17 -1.35
N ALA A 133 -11.73 9.95 -1.83
CA ALA A 133 -11.96 11.25 -2.44
C ALA A 133 -12.82 11.14 -3.71
N LEU A 134 -12.54 10.15 -4.57
CA LEU A 134 -13.32 9.92 -5.78
C LEU A 134 -14.75 9.48 -5.48
N ILE A 135 -14.95 8.60 -4.49
CA ILE A 135 -16.27 8.21 -3.99
C ILE A 135 -17.00 9.42 -3.39
N ALA A 136 -16.31 10.26 -2.61
CA ALA A 136 -16.88 11.47 -2.05
C ALA A 136 -17.35 12.42 -3.17
N GLU A 137 -16.49 12.72 -4.14
CA GLU A 137 -16.80 13.53 -5.33
C GLU A 137 -18.01 13.03 -6.12
N GLU A 138 -18.14 11.71 -6.28
CA GLU A 138 -19.28 11.10 -6.96
C GLU A 138 -20.56 11.13 -6.09
N SER A 139 -20.42 10.96 -4.78
CA SER A 139 -21.54 10.94 -3.81
C SER A 139 -22.16 12.31 -3.52
N PHE A 140 -21.45 13.44 -3.73
CA PHE A 140 -22.02 14.78 -3.53
C PHE A 140 -23.16 15.12 -4.50
N LYS A 141 -23.40 14.29 -5.52
CA LYS A 141 -24.54 14.46 -6.43
C LYS A 141 -25.85 13.91 -5.85
N ASP A 142 -25.75 12.97 -4.93
CA ASP A 142 -26.88 12.23 -4.40
C ASP A 142 -27.20 12.67 -2.97
N VAL A 143 -28.45 13.08 -2.74
CA VAL A 143 -28.93 13.43 -1.39
C VAL A 143 -29.55 12.21 -0.74
N ILE A 144 -28.94 11.67 0.30
CA ILE A 144 -29.48 10.52 1.04
C ILE A 144 -30.81 10.90 1.70
N CYS A 145 -31.81 10.01 1.64
CA CYS A 145 -33.09 10.23 2.28
C CYS A 145 -32.93 10.40 3.81
N PRO A 146 -33.30 11.56 4.38
CA PRO A 146 -33.09 11.83 5.81
C PRO A 146 -33.99 11.00 6.73
N ILE A 147 -35.08 10.44 6.18
CA ILE A 147 -36.06 9.66 6.95
C ILE A 147 -35.65 8.20 7.13
N CYS A 148 -35.19 7.55 6.06
CA CYS A 148 -34.85 6.13 6.12
C CYS A 148 -33.35 5.85 6.07
N GLN A 149 -32.53 6.78 5.55
CA GLN A 149 -31.09 6.62 5.39
C GLN A 149 -30.69 5.38 4.56
N ARG A 150 -31.60 4.85 3.72
CA ARG A 150 -31.41 3.61 2.94
C ARG A 150 -31.17 3.83 1.45
N SER A 151 -31.60 4.97 0.90
CA SER A 151 -31.43 5.29 -0.51
C SER A 151 -31.30 6.80 -0.74
N SER A 152 -30.72 7.18 -1.87
CA SER A 152 -30.75 8.55 -2.38
C SER A 152 -32.20 8.98 -2.70
N LEU A 153 -32.46 10.27 -2.52
CA LEU A 153 -33.65 10.93 -3.02
C LEU A 153 -33.55 11.06 -4.54
N THR A 154 -34.71 11.10 -5.19
CA THR A 154 -34.84 11.24 -6.64
C THR A 154 -35.74 12.42 -6.94
N GLU A 155 -35.33 13.24 -7.91
CA GLU A 155 -36.14 14.35 -8.39
C GLU A 155 -37.09 13.85 -9.48
N ILE A 156 -38.38 13.94 -9.21
CA ILE A 156 -39.49 13.61 -10.10
C ILE A 156 -40.18 14.94 -10.45
N PRO A 157 -40.83 15.09 -11.63
CA PRO A 157 -41.61 16.30 -11.91
C PRO A 157 -42.56 16.63 -10.74
N GLU A 158 -42.40 17.84 -10.18
CA GLU A 158 -43.14 18.38 -9.03
C GLU A 158 -42.83 17.78 -7.64
N PHE A 159 -42.03 16.70 -7.53
CA PHE A 159 -41.77 16.04 -6.25
C PHE A 159 -40.32 15.57 -6.07
N ILE A 160 -39.82 15.59 -4.83
CA ILE A 160 -38.60 14.89 -4.43
C ILE A 160 -39.01 13.65 -3.65
N ALA A 161 -38.64 12.47 -4.15
CA ALA A 161 -39.14 11.20 -3.61
C ALA A 161 -38.02 10.25 -3.17
N CYS A 162 -38.32 9.45 -2.15
CA CYS A 162 -37.51 8.29 -1.75
C CYS A 162 -38.22 7.00 -2.15
N LEU A 163 -37.59 6.22 -3.03
CA LEU A 163 -38.15 4.95 -3.49
C LEU A 163 -38.12 3.84 -2.42
N ALA A 164 -37.24 3.94 -1.42
CA ALA A 164 -37.10 2.92 -0.38
C ALA A 164 -38.15 3.03 0.74
N CYS A 165 -38.52 4.24 1.15
CA CYS A 165 -39.49 4.46 2.24
C CYS A 165 -40.78 5.15 1.82
N GLY A 166 -40.91 5.57 0.55
CA GLY A 166 -42.11 6.23 0.03
C GLY A 166 -42.25 7.70 0.43
N LEU A 167 -41.20 8.33 0.97
CA LEU A 167 -41.20 9.78 1.20
C LEU A 167 -41.48 10.52 -0.11
N SER A 168 -42.39 11.49 -0.08
CA SER A 168 -42.70 12.37 -1.22
C SER A 168 -42.85 13.80 -0.71
N LEU A 169 -41.90 14.65 -1.11
CA LEU A 169 -41.86 16.06 -0.74
C LEU A 169 -42.21 16.91 -1.97
N PRO A 170 -42.93 18.03 -1.82
CA PRO A 170 -43.16 18.94 -2.94
C PRO A 170 -41.82 19.54 -3.40
N ALA A 171 -41.55 19.54 -4.71
CA ALA A 171 -40.31 20.09 -5.29
C ALA A 171 -40.34 21.63 -5.31
N ARG A 172 -40.36 22.25 -4.12
CA ARG A 172 -40.27 23.71 -3.95
C ARG A 172 -38.84 24.23 -4.20
N VAL A 173 -37.86 23.36 -4.04
CA VAL A 173 -36.43 23.60 -4.26
C VAL A 173 -35.85 22.43 -5.05
N SER A 174 -34.69 22.62 -5.67
CA SER A 174 -33.98 21.51 -6.33
C SER A 174 -33.52 20.47 -5.31
N ILE A 175 -33.33 19.22 -5.73
CA ILE A 175 -32.76 18.17 -4.86
C ILE A 175 -31.41 18.60 -4.28
N THR A 176 -30.58 19.30 -5.05
CA THR A 176 -29.26 19.78 -4.60
C THR A 176 -29.37 20.85 -3.53
N ASP A 177 -30.36 21.75 -3.62
CA ASP A 177 -30.57 22.79 -2.62
C ASP A 177 -31.20 22.22 -1.35
N LEU A 178 -32.09 21.22 -1.47
CA LEU A 178 -32.58 20.45 -0.33
C LEU A 178 -31.41 19.78 0.42
N GLY A 179 -30.46 19.18 -0.32
CA GLY A 179 -29.24 18.61 0.26
C GLY A 179 -28.44 19.63 1.06
N LYS A 180 -28.20 20.83 0.52
CA LYS A 180 -27.53 21.93 1.22
C LYS A 180 -28.31 22.38 2.46
N ILE A 181 -29.63 22.49 2.38
CA ILE A 181 -30.48 22.86 3.51
C ILE A 181 -30.33 21.83 4.63
N ILE A 182 -30.40 20.53 4.31
CA ILE A 182 -30.22 19.46 5.30
C ILE A 182 -28.83 19.55 5.96
N ILE A 183 -27.76 19.61 5.16
CA ILE A 183 -26.38 19.66 5.67
C ILE A 183 -26.17 20.88 6.58
N ASN A 184 -26.56 22.07 6.14
CA ASN A 184 -26.38 23.29 6.90
C ASN A 184 -27.10 23.26 8.26
N ASN A 185 -28.32 22.72 8.33
CA ASN A 185 -29.06 22.63 9.59
C ASN A 185 -28.48 21.54 10.51
N VAL A 186 -28.03 20.41 9.95
CA VAL A 186 -27.33 19.36 10.72
C VAL A 186 -26.02 19.89 11.29
N GLU A 187 -25.22 20.62 10.50
CA GLU A 187 -23.96 21.23 10.96
C GLU A 187 -24.20 22.32 12.02
N ALA A 188 -25.22 23.15 11.82
CA ALA A 188 -25.60 24.18 12.79
C ALA A 188 -26.06 23.57 14.12
N HIS A 189 -26.73 22.42 14.06
CA HIS A 189 -27.09 21.62 15.22
C HIS A 189 -25.86 20.98 15.89
N SER A 190 -25.00 20.30 15.12
CA SER A 190 -23.83 19.60 15.65
C SER A 190 -22.80 20.53 16.28
N ALA A 191 -22.79 21.80 15.89
CA ALA A 191 -21.97 22.82 16.56
C ALA A 191 -22.40 23.12 18.02
N ARG A 192 -23.59 22.68 18.44
CA ARG A 192 -24.20 22.99 19.75
C ARG A 192 -24.65 21.75 20.52
N CYS A 193 -24.76 20.60 19.87
CA CYS A 193 -25.27 19.37 20.46
C CYS A 193 -24.61 18.14 19.81
N ASP A 194 -24.07 17.24 20.64
CA ASP A 194 -23.36 16.03 20.18
C ASP A 194 -24.30 14.87 19.83
N GLU A 195 -25.60 15.02 20.08
CA GLU A 195 -26.60 13.98 19.82
C GLU A 195 -27.06 13.99 18.35
N PRO A 196 -27.38 12.84 17.74
CA PRO A 196 -27.81 12.81 16.35
C PRO A 196 -29.18 13.49 16.19
N SER A 197 -29.30 14.36 15.19
CA SER A 197 -30.57 14.97 14.82
C SER A 197 -31.49 13.94 14.16
N CYS A 198 -32.78 13.99 14.49
CA CYS A 198 -33.82 13.19 13.85
C CYS A 198 -34.58 14.03 12.81
N PHE A 199 -35.18 13.35 11.83
CA PHE A 199 -36.03 13.99 10.83
C PHE A 199 -37.46 13.50 10.94
N ALA A 200 -38.39 14.43 10.77
CA ALA A 200 -39.81 14.14 10.83
C ALA A 200 -40.54 14.79 9.66
N VAL A 201 -41.63 14.15 9.26
CA VAL A 201 -42.47 14.58 8.14
C VAL A 201 -43.84 14.88 8.70
N ILE A 202 -44.30 16.12 8.57
CA ILE A 202 -45.56 16.58 9.15
C ILE A 202 -46.48 17.07 8.02
N PRO A 203 -47.72 16.56 7.92
CA PRO A 203 -48.68 17.04 6.95
C PRO A 203 -49.27 18.38 7.39
N GLU A 204 -49.23 19.38 6.51
CA GLU A 204 -49.77 20.73 6.74
C GLU A 204 -50.60 21.18 5.53
N ASN A 205 -51.91 21.42 5.73
CA ASN A 205 -52.80 22.03 4.72
C ASN A 205 -52.67 21.42 3.31
N ASN A 206 -52.81 20.09 3.20
CA ASN A 206 -52.63 19.28 1.98
C ASN A 206 -51.21 19.20 1.43
N ASN A 207 -50.22 19.77 2.10
CA ASN A 207 -48.80 19.58 1.80
C ASN A 207 -48.12 18.73 2.88
N ILE A 208 -46.89 18.36 2.60
CA ILE A 208 -46.04 17.62 3.52
C ILE A 208 -44.77 18.46 3.73
N SER A 209 -44.45 18.72 5.00
CA SER A 209 -43.32 19.55 5.41
C SER A 209 -42.26 18.68 6.10
N LEU A 210 -40.97 18.94 5.83
CA LEU A 210 -39.84 18.21 6.41
C LEU A 210 -39.23 19.02 7.56
N TYR A 211 -39.00 18.38 8.71
CA TYR A 211 -38.42 19.01 9.90
C TYR A 211 -37.16 18.28 10.37
N LEU A 212 -36.20 19.07 10.87
CA LEU A 212 -35.12 18.61 11.73
C LEU A 212 -35.54 18.78 13.18
N MET A 213 -35.33 17.75 14.00
CA MET A 213 -35.65 17.77 15.42
C MET A 213 -34.60 17.08 16.29
N CYS A 214 -34.38 17.62 17.48
CA CYS A 214 -33.56 17.01 18.51
C CYS A 214 -34.23 17.15 19.87
N GLN A 215 -34.39 16.04 20.58
CA GLN A 215 -35.07 16.01 21.88
C GLN A 215 -34.18 16.54 23.02
N ILE A 216 -32.87 16.63 22.80
CA ILE A 216 -31.89 16.95 23.84
C ILE A 216 -31.67 18.46 23.93
N CYS A 217 -31.44 19.12 22.78
CA CYS A 217 -31.31 20.58 22.72
C CYS A 217 -32.63 21.30 22.38
N SER A 218 -33.72 20.54 22.21
CA SER A 218 -35.04 21.04 21.79
C SER A 218 -35.04 21.77 20.42
N THR A 219 -34.06 21.49 19.55
CA THR A 219 -34.07 22.03 18.18
C THR A 219 -35.28 21.49 17.43
N PHE A 220 -35.99 22.38 16.75
CA PHE A 220 -37.12 22.07 15.87
C PHE A 220 -37.16 23.07 14.73
N GLU A 221 -36.71 22.65 13.54
CA GLU A 221 -36.49 23.52 12.39
C GLU A 221 -37.19 22.98 11.15
N LEU A 222 -37.92 23.86 10.46
CA LEU A 222 -38.55 23.55 9.17
C LEU A 222 -37.51 23.61 8.06
N LEU A 223 -37.41 22.54 7.28
CA LEU A 223 -36.49 22.43 6.15
C LEU A 223 -37.19 22.66 4.80
N LEU A 224 -38.45 22.24 4.65
CA LEU A 224 -39.22 22.33 3.40
C LEU A 224 -40.73 22.38 3.63
#